data_AF-A0A1Y5FA78-F1
#
_entry.id   AF-A0A1Y5FA78-F1
#
_cell.length_a   1.000
_cell.length_b   1.000
_cell.length_c   1.000
_cell.angle_alpha   90.00
_cell.angle_beta   90.00
_cell.angle_gamma   90.00
#
_symmetry.space_group_name_H-M   'P 1'
#
loop_
_entity.id
_entity.type
_entity.pdbx_description
1 polymer ?
#
loop_
_entity_poly.entity_id
_entity_poly.type
_entity_poly.pdbx_seq_one_letter_code
_entity_poly.pdbx_strand_id
1 'polypeptide(L)'
;MKFLITLSLLLMITSCSKKNELKGPRPLNQNHEVEQQENSSHRLVSFPILKLKSHKEMTFTISNLETESLKKKTLNLKQNSFLRSKMKRIIDSNSSEKLSINDLNRFEIHLTEQSKTELFSGLRFEEVNKNLVWWNTNFNFNSVYKGSVNHLSYSISLYNNIRNDFFDKDYFDLYRYENHDEEIQLSKEGGKSYELKSNEIHFGQIGNKLISNHFIIYEIEDFIFEGLSLKKWKREVLKKKSLLLVSAKDFEKVIYINDGESLLNALGRVDSSFESSINGNVKKVFAKSGDWKIIGSQNLVESLSAGKVIGLFLNDQSEELPKTKTILQMTEEEIVSFIQNKNDSANVFIQGNATEYKVVKWNELHPVYRTEEVHCNIRSGVCMTYRELPVERSCDVYRRRVEEYQMTYDASLVIDMYRIRIGERTYSLKEFKKEKLGDFYLAEGIINVEIFPFVGLAHRRVVEITILDSLKEVNIAQDLGACHLRHISRGGNGTTRTYIQEYLKSFSPTSFDSIIGTQRRMNVFISY
;
A
#
# COMPACT_ATOMS: atom_id res chain seq x y z
N MET A 1 -19.40 -51.30 -21.15
CA MET A 1 -20.21 -50.12 -20.70
C MET A 1 -21.17 -50.42 -19.52
N LYS A 2 -21.00 -51.52 -18.77
CA LYS A 2 -21.81 -51.83 -17.57
C LYS A 2 -21.04 -51.69 -16.23
N PHE A 3 -19.74 -51.35 -16.27
CA PHE A 3 -18.90 -51.18 -15.08
C PHE A 3 -18.73 -49.72 -14.62
N LEU A 4 -19.18 -48.74 -15.42
CA LEU A 4 -19.06 -47.31 -15.10
C LEU A 4 -20.28 -46.74 -14.37
N ILE A 5 -21.43 -47.41 -14.44
CA ILE A 5 -22.68 -46.96 -13.80
C ILE A 5 -22.77 -47.43 -12.34
N THR A 6 -22.14 -48.56 -12.00
CA THR A 6 -22.07 -49.05 -10.62
C THR A 6 -21.12 -48.24 -9.74
N LEU A 7 -20.10 -47.59 -10.31
CA LEU A 7 -19.19 -46.72 -9.56
C LEU A 7 -19.76 -45.31 -9.31
N SER A 8 -20.63 -44.82 -10.21
CA SER A 8 -21.31 -43.52 -10.04
C SER A 8 -22.49 -43.58 -9.07
N LEU A 9 -23.12 -44.75 -8.88
CA LEU A 9 -24.17 -44.92 -7.87
C LEU A 9 -23.63 -45.07 -6.43
N LEU A 10 -22.39 -45.55 -6.24
CA LEU A 10 -21.81 -45.71 -4.89
C LEU A 10 -21.35 -44.39 -4.26
N LEU A 11 -21.15 -43.34 -5.07
CA LEU A 11 -20.75 -41.99 -4.62
C LEU A 11 -21.94 -41.11 -4.21
N MET A 12 -23.17 -41.58 -4.33
CA MET A 12 -24.40 -40.82 -4.02
C MET A 12 -25.05 -41.21 -2.67
N ILE A 13 -24.47 -42.11 -1.87
CA ILE A 13 -25.10 -42.65 -0.64
C ILE A 13 -24.47 -42.14 0.68
N THR A 14 -23.67 -41.07 0.66
CA THR A 14 -23.26 -40.39 1.92
C THR A 14 -23.64 -38.92 1.97
N SER A 15 -24.81 -38.57 1.42
CA SER A 15 -25.54 -37.35 1.75
C SER A 15 -26.78 -37.73 2.58
N CYS A 16 -26.57 -38.00 3.87
CA CYS A 16 -27.64 -37.96 4.86
C CYS A 16 -27.36 -36.77 5.80
N SER A 17 -27.98 -35.65 5.43
CA SER A 17 -28.33 -34.58 6.36
C SER A 17 -29.16 -35.18 7.50
N LYS A 18 -28.64 -35.10 8.72
CA LYS A 18 -29.45 -35.25 9.93
C LYS A 18 -29.35 -33.96 10.73
N LYS A 19 -30.40 -33.14 10.60
CA LYS A 19 -30.92 -32.34 11.71
C LYS A 19 -30.96 -33.23 12.95
N ASN A 20 -30.30 -32.83 14.03
CA ASN A 20 -30.72 -33.21 15.37
C ASN A 20 -30.30 -32.15 16.38
N GLU A 21 -31.20 -32.00 17.33
CA GLU A 21 -31.40 -30.88 18.22
C GLU A 21 -30.38 -30.81 19.36
N LEU A 22 -30.22 -29.58 19.87
CA LEU A 22 -29.59 -29.22 21.12
C LEU A 22 -29.90 -30.21 22.26
N LYS A 23 -28.84 -30.66 22.95
CA LYS A 23 -28.85 -30.79 24.41
C LYS A 23 -27.53 -30.27 24.99
N GLY A 24 -27.64 -29.13 25.67
CA GLY A 24 -26.63 -28.61 26.59
C GLY A 24 -26.51 -29.45 27.87
N PRO A 25 -25.63 -29.03 28.79
CA PRO A 25 -24.61 -29.87 29.42
C PRO A 25 -25.04 -30.45 30.78
N ARG A 26 -24.28 -31.41 31.31
CA ARG A 26 -23.99 -31.59 32.77
C ARG A 26 -22.97 -32.72 33.04
N PRO A 27 -22.37 -32.78 34.26
CA PRO A 27 -20.92 -32.66 34.41
C PRO A 27 -20.28 -33.80 35.23
N LEU A 28 -18.97 -33.64 35.49
CA LEU A 28 -18.19 -34.18 36.62
C LEU A 28 -18.09 -35.71 36.72
N ASN A 29 -16.85 -36.20 36.55
CA ASN A 29 -16.29 -37.12 37.52
C ASN A 29 -14.85 -36.74 37.85
N GLN A 30 -14.66 -36.51 39.16
CA GLN A 30 -13.39 -36.36 39.84
C GLN A 30 -12.72 -37.72 40.04
N ASN A 31 -11.45 -37.66 40.47
CA ASN A 31 -10.57 -38.70 41.01
C ASN A 31 -9.75 -39.46 39.95
N HIS A 32 -8.44 -39.68 40.09
CA HIS A 32 -7.54 -39.56 41.24
C HIS A 32 -6.17 -39.03 40.79
N GLU A 33 -5.57 -38.17 41.63
CA GLU A 33 -4.15 -37.85 41.61
C GLU A 33 -3.32 -39.10 41.94
N VAL A 34 -2.38 -39.44 41.05
CA VAL A 34 -1.18 -40.19 41.40
C VAL A 34 -0.03 -39.24 41.17
N GLU A 35 0.51 -38.69 42.25
CA GLU A 35 1.77 -37.96 42.24
C GLU A 35 2.90 -38.91 41.82
N GLN A 36 3.28 -38.84 40.55
CA GLN A 36 4.60 -39.26 40.12
C GLN A 36 5.55 -38.07 40.29
N GLN A 37 6.48 -38.22 41.23
CA GLN A 37 7.71 -37.44 41.32
C GLN A 37 8.52 -37.64 40.02
N GLU A 38 8.22 -36.87 38.98
CA GLU A 38 9.10 -36.72 37.83
C GLU A 38 10.21 -35.73 38.17
N ASN A 39 11.46 -36.17 37.99
CA ASN A 39 12.66 -35.35 37.94
C ASN A 39 12.47 -34.18 36.93
N SER A 40 11.96 -33.04 37.41
CA SER A 40 11.42 -31.97 36.57
C SER A 40 12.42 -30.84 36.24
N SER A 41 13.72 -31.02 36.45
CA SER A 41 14.68 -29.91 36.30
C SER A 41 15.07 -29.62 34.84
N HIS A 42 15.03 -30.62 33.95
CA HIS A 42 15.46 -30.45 32.55
C HIS A 42 14.34 -30.08 31.56
N ARG A 43 13.08 -30.52 31.78
CA ARG A 43 11.97 -30.31 30.81
C ARG A 43 11.59 -28.84 30.59
N LEU A 44 11.79 -27.97 31.59
CA LEU A 44 11.36 -26.56 31.49
C LEU A 44 12.21 -25.72 30.54
N VAL A 45 13.47 -26.07 30.30
CA VAL A 45 14.34 -25.32 29.36
C VAL A 45 14.08 -25.71 27.92
N SER A 46 13.54 -26.91 27.69
CA SER A 46 13.40 -27.54 26.38
C SER A 46 12.04 -27.29 25.72
N PHE A 47 11.55 -26.05 25.74
CA PHE A 47 10.31 -25.69 25.04
C PHE A 47 10.62 -25.15 23.63
N PRO A 48 9.83 -25.50 22.61
CA PRO A 48 10.04 -24.96 21.27
C PRO A 48 9.89 -23.43 21.24
N ILE A 49 10.87 -22.74 20.69
CA ILE A 49 10.73 -21.34 20.29
C ILE A 49 10.41 -21.35 18.80
N LEU A 50 9.24 -20.84 18.44
CA LEU A 50 8.79 -20.81 17.05
C LEU A 50 9.48 -19.68 16.31
N LYS A 51 9.97 -19.97 15.11
CA LYS A 51 10.41 -18.97 14.14
C LYS A 51 9.42 -18.94 13.00
N LEU A 52 8.84 -17.78 12.72
CA LEU A 52 8.06 -17.58 11.51
C LEU A 52 8.98 -17.29 10.35
N LYS A 53 8.76 -17.98 9.24
CA LYS A 53 9.27 -17.58 7.93
C LYS A 53 8.08 -17.25 7.06
N SER A 54 7.87 -15.96 6.80
CA SER A 54 6.77 -15.54 5.93
C SER A 54 7.05 -15.98 4.50
N HIS A 55 5.98 -16.25 3.75
CA HIS A 55 6.07 -16.08 2.31
C HIS A 55 6.38 -14.61 2.02
N LYS A 56 7.09 -14.32 0.92
CA LYS A 56 7.46 -12.95 0.55
C LYS A 56 6.26 -12.11 0.08
N GLU A 57 5.05 -12.59 0.32
CA GLU A 57 3.80 -12.07 -0.22
C GLU A 57 2.67 -12.16 0.81
N MET A 58 1.75 -11.21 0.73
CA MET A 58 0.51 -11.11 1.51
C MET A 58 -0.65 -10.88 0.54
N THR A 59 -1.79 -11.51 0.80
CA THR A 59 -3.02 -11.19 0.07
C THR A 59 -3.79 -10.13 0.84
N PHE A 60 -3.97 -8.96 0.23
CA PHE A 60 -4.71 -7.82 0.75
C PHE A 60 -6.06 -7.74 0.03
N THR A 61 -7.16 -7.88 0.77
CA THR A 61 -8.51 -7.84 0.21
C THR A 61 -9.21 -6.56 0.64
N ILE A 62 -9.85 -5.90 -0.32
CA ILE A 62 -10.52 -4.61 -0.17
C ILE A 62 -11.98 -4.81 -0.53
N SER A 63 -12.87 -4.46 0.39
CA SER A 63 -14.32 -4.48 0.20
C SER A 63 -14.85 -3.05 0.22
N ASN A 64 -15.58 -2.68 -0.82
CA ASN A 64 -16.27 -1.41 -0.88
C ASN A 64 -17.63 -1.53 -0.18
N LEU A 65 -17.86 -0.70 0.83
CA LEU A 65 -19.07 -0.75 1.66
C LEU A 65 -20.36 -0.37 0.89
N GLU A 66 -20.25 0.45 -0.15
CA GLU A 66 -21.40 0.96 -0.91
C GLU A 66 -21.80 0.02 -2.06
N THR A 67 -20.82 -0.63 -2.70
CA THR A 67 -21.02 -1.45 -3.90
C THR A 67 -20.90 -2.96 -3.64
N GLU A 68 -20.47 -3.35 -2.44
CA GLU A 68 -20.12 -4.74 -2.06
C GLU A 68 -19.07 -5.38 -2.98
N SER A 69 -18.37 -4.58 -3.79
CA SER A 69 -17.33 -5.08 -4.68
C SER A 69 -16.09 -5.48 -3.91
N LEU A 70 -15.46 -6.59 -4.33
CA LEU A 70 -14.25 -7.13 -3.73
C LEU A 70 -13.08 -7.02 -4.70
N LYS A 71 -11.99 -6.39 -4.24
CA LYS A 71 -10.71 -6.32 -4.95
C LYS A 71 -9.64 -7.04 -4.14
N LYS A 72 -8.89 -7.94 -4.77
CA LYS A 72 -7.76 -8.65 -4.14
C LYS A 72 -6.45 -8.17 -4.74
N LYS A 73 -5.45 -7.98 -3.90
CA LYS A 73 -4.11 -7.56 -4.28
C LYS A 73 -3.09 -8.47 -3.60
N THR A 74 -2.04 -8.81 -4.33
CA THR A 74 -0.88 -9.52 -3.75
C THR A 74 0.22 -8.50 -3.51
N LEU A 75 0.64 -8.35 -2.26
CA LEU A 75 1.62 -7.36 -1.83
C LEU A 75 2.91 -8.04 -1.38
N ASN A 76 4.04 -7.54 -1.83
CA ASN A 76 5.36 -8.03 -1.47
C ASN A 76 5.79 -7.54 -0.08
N LEU A 77 6.32 -8.49 0.70
CA LEU A 77 6.74 -8.30 2.08
C LEU A 77 8.26 -8.39 2.25
N LYS A 78 8.78 -7.65 3.22
CA LYS A 78 10.11 -7.82 3.81
C LYS A 78 9.95 -8.18 5.28
N GLN A 79 10.55 -9.30 5.70
CA GLN A 79 10.58 -9.71 7.09
C GLN A 79 11.88 -9.24 7.74
N ASN A 80 11.75 -8.52 8.86
CA ASN A 80 12.85 -8.08 9.69
C ASN A 80 12.82 -8.79 11.05
N SER A 81 13.96 -8.83 11.74
CA SER A 81 13.97 -9.25 13.14
C SER A 81 13.44 -8.13 14.03
N PHE A 82 12.32 -8.41 14.71
CA PHE A 82 11.78 -7.52 15.73
C PHE A 82 12.77 -7.30 16.89
N LEU A 83 13.39 -8.38 17.37
CA LEU A 83 14.31 -8.34 18.50
C LEU A 83 15.52 -7.45 18.18
N ARG A 84 16.11 -7.61 16.99
CA ARG A 84 17.23 -6.79 16.53
C ARG A 84 16.83 -5.32 16.40
N SER A 85 15.70 -5.04 15.75
CA SER A 85 15.15 -3.69 15.61
C SER A 85 14.95 -3.03 16.99
N LYS A 86 14.40 -3.77 17.95
CA LYS A 86 14.18 -3.28 19.32
C LYS A 86 15.48 -3.01 20.08
N MET A 87 16.45 -3.92 20.06
CA MET A 87 17.75 -3.71 20.68
C MET A 87 18.45 -2.47 20.14
N LYS A 88 18.41 -2.30 18.81
CA LYS A 88 18.95 -1.12 18.14
C LYS A 88 18.28 0.17 18.60
N ARG A 89 16.94 0.22 18.71
CA ARG A 89 16.22 1.38 19.27
C ARG A 89 16.66 1.72 20.69
N ILE A 90 16.85 0.72 21.54
CA ILE A 90 17.29 0.92 22.92
C ILE A 90 18.67 1.59 22.96
N ILE A 91 19.60 1.13 22.11
CA ILE A 91 20.99 1.64 22.06
C ILE A 91 21.07 3.00 21.38
N ASP A 92 20.53 3.13 20.16
CA ASP A 92 20.73 4.32 19.33
C ASP A 92 19.91 5.52 19.83
N SER A 93 18.75 5.27 20.43
CA SER A 93 17.82 6.32 20.88
C SER A 93 17.76 6.49 22.39
N ASN A 94 18.59 5.77 23.16
CA ASN A 94 18.51 5.70 24.64
C ASN A 94 17.07 5.45 25.13
N SER A 95 16.32 4.59 24.44
CA SER A 95 14.92 4.30 24.77
C SER A 95 14.81 3.65 26.16
N SER A 96 13.74 3.98 26.89
CA SER A 96 13.40 3.33 28.16
C SER A 96 12.77 1.94 28.00
N GLU A 97 12.57 1.50 26.75
CA GLU A 97 12.09 0.15 26.43
C GLU A 97 12.95 -0.93 27.10
N LYS A 98 12.30 -1.93 27.68
CA LYS A 98 12.95 -3.13 28.23
C LYS A 98 12.72 -4.32 27.33
N LEU A 99 13.73 -5.19 27.23
CA LEU A 99 13.59 -6.50 26.60
C LEU A 99 12.69 -7.39 27.45
N SER A 100 11.90 -8.22 26.77
CA SER A 100 10.95 -9.15 27.36
C SER A 100 11.06 -10.50 26.69
N ILE A 101 10.73 -11.57 27.41
CA ILE A 101 10.62 -12.93 26.85
C ILE A 101 9.58 -13.01 25.73
N ASN A 102 8.59 -12.11 25.71
CA ASN A 102 7.61 -12.04 24.63
C ASN A 102 8.23 -11.63 23.30
N ASP A 103 9.32 -10.85 23.31
CA ASP A 103 10.00 -10.37 22.11
C ASP A 103 10.54 -11.52 21.23
N LEU A 104 10.76 -12.71 21.81
CA LEU A 104 11.16 -13.93 21.10
C LEU A 104 10.14 -14.44 20.08
N ASN A 105 8.87 -14.05 20.26
CA ASN A 105 7.74 -14.56 19.48
C ASN A 105 7.03 -13.43 18.73
N ARG A 106 7.75 -12.34 18.46
CA ARG A 106 7.28 -11.19 17.68
C ARG A 106 8.02 -11.10 16.36
N PHE A 107 7.29 -10.88 15.28
CA PHE A 107 7.82 -10.91 13.92
C PHE A 107 7.42 -9.64 13.20
N GLU A 108 8.42 -8.95 12.66
CA GLU A 108 8.29 -7.63 12.06
C GLU A 108 8.17 -7.76 10.53
N ILE A 109 7.05 -7.30 9.98
CA ILE A 109 6.73 -7.40 8.56
C ILE A 109 6.53 -6.00 7.97
N HIS A 110 7.27 -5.70 6.91
CA HIS A 110 7.22 -4.44 6.17
C HIS A 110 6.69 -4.65 4.77
N LEU A 111 5.92 -3.69 4.26
CA LEU A 111 5.63 -3.60 2.83
C LEU A 111 6.83 -3.00 2.08
N THR A 112 7.08 -3.50 0.88
CA THR A 112 8.02 -2.85 -0.06
C THR A 112 7.45 -1.52 -0.57
N GLU A 113 8.29 -0.59 -1.05
CA GLU A 113 7.83 0.69 -1.61
C GLU A 113 6.92 0.50 -2.84
N GLN A 114 7.21 -0.50 -3.68
CA GLN A 114 6.33 -0.90 -4.76
C GLN A 114 4.96 -1.31 -4.22
N SER A 115 4.92 -2.18 -3.20
CA SER A 115 3.64 -2.63 -2.63
C SER A 115 2.89 -1.58 -1.83
N LYS A 116 3.56 -0.56 -1.29
CA LYS A 116 2.91 0.65 -0.77
C LYS A 116 2.17 1.40 -1.88
N THR A 117 2.72 1.42 -3.10
CA THR A 117 2.05 2.00 -4.28
C THR A 117 0.85 1.15 -4.71
N GLU A 118 1.00 -0.17 -4.70
CA GLU A 118 -0.05 -1.12 -5.06
C GLU A 118 -1.26 -1.06 -4.12
N LEU A 119 -1.10 -0.64 -2.84
CA LEU A 119 -2.20 -0.44 -1.89
C LEU A 119 -3.36 0.39 -2.48
N PHE A 120 -3.04 1.45 -3.23
CA PHE A 120 -4.03 2.37 -3.80
C PHE A 120 -4.38 2.09 -5.26
N SER A 121 -3.71 1.13 -5.91
CA SER A 121 -3.97 0.71 -7.30
C SER A 121 -5.46 0.50 -7.59
N GLY A 122 -5.99 1.15 -8.63
CA GLY A 122 -7.39 1.00 -9.04
C GLY A 122 -8.42 1.51 -8.03
N LEU A 123 -8.03 2.39 -7.09
CA LEU A 123 -8.90 3.06 -6.13
C LEU A 123 -8.63 4.57 -6.16
N ARG A 124 -9.69 5.38 -6.05
CA ARG A 124 -9.49 6.82 -5.83
C ARG A 124 -9.06 7.09 -4.39
N PHE A 125 -8.20 8.07 -4.18
CA PHE A 125 -7.79 8.47 -2.82
C PHE A 125 -9.00 8.88 -1.96
N GLU A 126 -10.00 9.53 -2.55
CA GLU A 126 -11.27 9.87 -1.89
C GLU A 126 -12.10 8.64 -1.47
N GLU A 127 -11.96 7.52 -2.18
CA GLU A 127 -12.69 6.30 -1.90
C GLU A 127 -12.08 5.48 -0.78
N VAL A 128 -10.80 5.70 -0.41
CA VAL A 128 -10.07 4.89 0.58
C VAL A 128 -10.87 4.78 1.89
N ASN A 129 -11.45 5.87 2.38
CA ASN A 129 -12.21 5.86 3.64
C ASN A 129 -13.53 5.06 3.59
N LYS A 130 -14.04 4.77 2.38
CA LYS A 130 -15.28 4.02 2.15
C LYS A 130 -15.07 2.50 2.08
N ASN A 131 -13.82 2.03 2.22
CA ASN A 131 -13.48 0.63 2.07
C ASN A 131 -13.11 -0.01 3.42
N LEU A 132 -13.48 -1.28 3.59
CA LEU A 132 -12.91 -2.18 4.59
C LEU A 132 -11.80 -3.03 3.96
N VAL A 133 -10.80 -3.36 4.77
CA VAL A 133 -9.67 -4.19 4.34
C VAL A 133 -9.36 -5.26 5.37
N TRP A 134 -8.92 -6.40 4.87
CA TRP A 134 -8.27 -7.43 5.66
C TRP A 134 -7.16 -8.07 4.83
N TRP A 135 -6.21 -8.69 5.51
CA TRP A 135 -5.11 -9.35 4.84
C TRP A 135 -4.79 -10.71 5.44
N ASN A 136 -4.25 -11.56 4.57
CA ASN A 136 -3.84 -12.90 4.90
C ASN A 136 -2.35 -13.05 4.59
N THR A 137 -1.59 -13.60 5.51
CA THR A 137 -0.17 -13.93 5.30
C THR A 137 0.09 -15.37 5.64
N ASN A 138 0.74 -16.07 4.70
CA ASN A 138 1.14 -17.44 4.88
C ASN A 138 2.51 -17.50 5.57
N PHE A 139 2.61 -18.34 6.60
CA PHE A 139 3.84 -18.54 7.36
C PHE A 139 4.17 -20.02 7.51
N ASN A 140 5.47 -20.33 7.41
CA ASN A 140 6.00 -21.61 7.85
C ASN A 140 6.49 -21.48 9.29
N PHE A 141 6.00 -22.35 10.19
CA PHE A 141 6.47 -22.43 11.57
C PHE A 141 7.68 -23.36 11.65
N ASN A 142 8.85 -22.78 11.94
CA ASN A 142 10.08 -23.54 12.13
C ASN A 142 10.42 -23.65 13.62
N SER A 143 10.86 -24.83 14.05
CA SER A 143 11.35 -25.09 15.40
C SER A 143 12.49 -26.09 15.37
N VAL A 144 13.41 -25.99 16.33
CA VAL A 144 14.45 -27.01 16.53
C VAL A 144 13.87 -28.34 17.04
N TYR A 145 12.68 -28.30 17.63
CA TYR A 145 11.91 -29.47 18.08
C TYR A 145 10.93 -29.91 16.99
N LYS A 146 10.81 -31.22 16.80
CA LYS A 146 9.77 -31.82 15.97
C LYS A 146 8.57 -32.15 16.86
N GLY A 147 7.38 -32.08 16.29
CA GLY A 147 6.15 -32.50 16.94
C GLY A 147 4.97 -31.70 16.43
N SER A 148 3.91 -31.68 17.22
CA SER A 148 2.65 -31.06 16.86
C SER A 148 2.15 -30.08 17.91
N VAL A 149 1.44 -29.07 17.45
CA VAL A 149 0.75 -28.09 18.28
C VAL A 149 -0.73 -28.13 17.94
N ASN A 150 -1.56 -28.34 18.95
CA ASN A 150 -3.01 -28.49 18.79
C ASN A 150 -3.75 -27.14 18.84
N HIS A 151 -3.09 -26.12 19.39
CA HIS A 151 -3.65 -24.80 19.58
C HIS A 151 -2.55 -23.75 19.51
N LEU A 152 -2.75 -22.72 18.69
CA LEU A 152 -1.84 -21.57 18.55
C LEU A 152 -2.65 -20.27 18.54
N SER A 153 -2.40 -19.41 19.52
CA SER A 153 -2.92 -18.06 19.61
C SER A 153 -1.92 -17.08 19.02
N TYR A 154 -2.40 -16.14 18.21
CA TYR A 154 -1.58 -15.07 17.68
C TYR A 154 -2.30 -13.72 17.75
N SER A 155 -1.55 -12.64 17.73
CA SER A 155 -2.10 -11.31 17.54
C SER A 155 -1.44 -10.62 16.36
N ILE A 156 -2.21 -9.77 15.69
CA ILE A 156 -1.72 -8.89 14.63
C ILE A 156 -1.88 -7.45 15.15
N SER A 157 -0.87 -6.63 14.95
CA SER A 157 -0.91 -5.22 15.32
C SER A 157 -0.09 -4.37 14.36
N LEU A 158 -0.38 -3.07 14.32
CA LEU A 158 0.47 -2.08 13.67
C LEU A 158 1.32 -1.39 14.72
N TYR A 159 2.62 -1.29 14.49
CA TYR A 159 3.54 -0.70 15.46
C TYR A 159 4.13 0.62 14.96
N ASN A 160 4.11 1.63 15.82
CA ASN A 160 4.78 2.91 15.60
C ASN A 160 6.08 2.94 16.39
N ASN A 161 7.21 3.02 15.68
CA ASN A 161 8.51 3.00 16.31
C ASN A 161 8.91 4.29 17.03
N ILE A 162 8.33 5.44 16.68
CA ILE A 162 8.63 6.73 17.32
C ILE A 162 7.93 6.81 18.68
N ARG A 163 6.64 6.42 18.71
CA ARG A 163 5.85 6.47 19.94
C ARG A 163 6.03 5.23 20.82
N ASN A 164 6.63 4.16 20.27
CA ASN A 164 6.70 2.85 20.91
C ASN A 164 5.29 2.35 21.31
N ASP A 165 4.35 2.55 20.39
CA ASP A 165 2.93 2.26 20.61
C ASP A 165 2.44 1.21 19.61
N PHE A 166 1.60 0.31 20.12
CA PHE A 166 0.83 -0.65 19.32
C PHE A 166 -0.54 -0.06 19.03
N PHE A 167 -0.96 -0.17 17.77
CA PHE A 167 -2.29 0.20 17.31
C PHE A 167 -2.97 -1.05 16.76
N ASP A 168 -4.31 -1.04 16.82
CA ASP A 168 -5.15 -2.03 16.15
C ASP A 168 -4.72 -3.46 16.49
N LYS A 169 -4.49 -3.71 17.80
CA LYS A 169 -4.08 -5.03 18.30
C LYS A 169 -5.30 -5.94 18.35
N ASP A 170 -5.37 -6.83 17.36
CA ASP A 170 -6.39 -7.85 17.26
C ASP A 170 -5.85 -9.20 17.69
N TYR A 171 -6.66 -9.92 18.47
CA TYR A 171 -6.34 -11.25 18.98
C TYR A 171 -7.07 -12.29 18.18
N PHE A 172 -6.32 -13.30 17.77
CA PHE A 172 -6.81 -14.42 17.01
C PHE A 172 -6.32 -15.70 17.62
N ASP A 173 -7.14 -16.71 17.47
CA ASP A 173 -6.73 -18.07 17.71
C ASP A 173 -6.78 -18.77 16.37
N LEU A 174 -5.68 -19.41 16.01
CA LEU A 174 -5.68 -20.39 14.94
C LEU A 174 -6.36 -21.65 15.50
N TYR A 175 -7.66 -21.55 15.72
CA TYR A 175 -8.53 -22.70 15.95
C TYR A 175 -8.74 -23.42 14.64
N ARG A 176 -8.85 -24.73 14.74
CA ARG A 176 -9.50 -25.48 13.68
C ARG A 176 -10.99 -25.39 13.89
N TYR A 177 -11.68 -24.84 12.91
CA TYR A 177 -13.11 -25.06 12.78
C TYR A 177 -13.36 -26.57 12.59
N GLU A 178 -14.52 -27.01 13.05
CA GLU A 178 -14.92 -28.36 13.52
C GLU A 178 -14.63 -29.58 12.61
N ASN A 179 -14.00 -29.44 11.44
CA ASN A 179 -13.91 -30.50 10.42
C ASN A 179 -12.50 -30.92 9.96
N HIS A 180 -11.42 -30.67 10.71
CA HIS A 180 -10.12 -31.25 10.36
C HIS A 180 -9.32 -31.76 11.58
N ASP A 181 -8.59 -32.88 11.43
CA ASP A 181 -7.79 -33.63 12.45
C ASP A 181 -6.23 -33.49 12.34
N GLU A 182 -5.69 -32.89 11.28
CA GLU A 182 -4.28 -32.41 11.20
C GLU A 182 -3.74 -31.38 12.26
N GLU A 183 -2.82 -31.83 13.10
CA GLU A 183 -2.08 -30.99 14.03
C GLU A 183 -1.12 -29.97 13.32
N ILE A 184 -0.80 -28.83 13.97
CA ILE A 184 0.20 -27.88 13.43
C ILE A 184 1.58 -28.51 13.58
N GLN A 185 2.21 -28.86 12.46
CA GLN A 185 3.48 -29.56 12.46
C GLN A 185 4.65 -28.59 12.68
N LEU A 186 5.41 -28.83 13.73
CA LEU A 186 6.69 -28.20 13.97
C LEU A 186 7.77 -28.96 13.22
N SER A 187 8.44 -28.30 12.27
CA SER A 187 9.58 -28.86 11.55
C SER A 187 10.81 -27.95 11.64
N LYS A 188 11.99 -28.52 11.40
CA LYS A 188 13.24 -27.74 11.39
C LYS A 188 13.32 -26.81 10.19
N GLU A 189 12.87 -27.26 9.01
CA GLU A 189 12.84 -26.49 7.77
C GLU A 189 11.69 -26.95 6.86
N GLY A 190 11.11 -26.05 6.07
CA GLY A 190 10.21 -26.38 4.95
C GLY A 190 8.88 -27.02 5.35
N GLY A 191 8.39 -26.76 6.56
CA GLY A 191 7.11 -27.29 7.06
C GLY A 191 5.89 -26.81 6.27
N LYS A 192 4.72 -27.34 6.64
CA LYS A 192 3.43 -26.85 6.12
C LYS A 192 3.31 -25.34 6.37
N SER A 193 2.69 -24.66 5.42
CA SER A 193 2.38 -23.24 5.52
C SER A 193 0.99 -23.06 6.12
N TYR A 194 0.83 -22.04 6.96
CA TYR A 194 -0.41 -21.73 7.65
C TYR A 194 -0.77 -20.27 7.41
N GLU A 195 -2.05 -20.02 7.13
CA GLU A 195 -2.57 -18.69 6.85
C GLU A 195 -2.95 -17.97 8.15
N LEU A 196 -2.36 -16.80 8.39
CA LEU A 196 -2.72 -15.90 9.47
C LEU A 196 -3.51 -14.73 8.88
N LYS A 197 -4.75 -14.57 9.33
CA LYS A 197 -5.74 -13.62 8.79
C LYS A 197 -6.00 -12.49 9.78
N SER A 198 -6.01 -11.24 9.29
CA SER A 198 -6.43 -10.07 10.08
C SER A 198 -7.95 -9.94 10.14
N ASN A 199 -8.41 -9.10 11.07
CA ASN A 199 -9.78 -8.61 11.08
C ASN A 199 -10.00 -7.63 9.92
N GLU A 200 -11.27 -7.38 9.64
CA GLU A 200 -11.71 -6.30 8.76
C GLU A 200 -11.57 -4.96 9.49
N ILE A 201 -10.87 -4.02 8.86
CA ILE A 201 -10.56 -2.70 9.42
C ILE A 201 -10.78 -1.65 8.32
N HIS A 202 -11.12 -0.42 8.71
CA HIS A 202 -11.27 0.67 7.74
C HIS A 202 -9.94 0.95 7.01
N PHE A 203 -9.99 0.99 5.68
CA PHE A 203 -8.78 1.18 4.88
C PHE A 203 -8.10 2.51 5.16
N GLY A 204 -8.86 3.59 5.36
CA GLY A 204 -8.31 4.90 5.74
C GLY A 204 -7.43 4.88 6.99
N GLN A 205 -7.75 4.01 7.97
CA GLN A 205 -6.98 3.89 9.21
C GLN A 205 -5.64 3.19 9.00
N ILE A 206 -5.60 2.21 8.09
CA ILE A 206 -4.43 1.34 7.88
C ILE A 206 -3.55 1.81 6.72
N GLY A 207 -4.14 2.27 5.62
CA GLY A 207 -3.40 2.69 4.42
C GLY A 207 -2.37 3.76 4.75
N ASN A 208 -2.78 4.80 5.48
CA ASN A 208 -1.89 5.86 5.95
C ASN A 208 -0.77 5.33 6.84
N LYS A 209 -1.06 4.45 7.80
CA LYS A 209 -0.04 3.85 8.68
C LYS A 209 1.00 3.06 7.87
N LEU A 210 0.54 2.23 6.94
CA LEU A 210 1.43 1.40 6.11
C LEU A 210 2.36 2.23 5.21
N ILE A 211 1.89 3.36 4.66
CA ILE A 211 2.74 4.28 3.89
C ILE A 211 3.59 5.22 4.76
N SER A 212 3.28 5.35 6.05
CA SER A 212 4.04 6.07 7.05
C SER A 212 5.20 5.27 7.68
N ASN A 213 5.56 4.12 7.12
CA ASN A 213 6.56 3.18 7.66
C ASN A 213 6.18 2.52 9.00
N HIS A 214 4.89 2.52 9.38
CA HIS A 214 4.44 1.55 10.39
C HIS A 214 4.56 0.15 9.82
N PHE A 215 4.91 -0.79 10.67
CA PHE A 215 5.06 -2.19 10.29
C PHE A 215 4.05 -3.08 11.01
N ILE A 216 3.76 -4.21 10.39
CA ILE A 216 2.84 -5.21 10.91
C ILE A 216 3.64 -6.12 11.84
N ILE A 217 3.18 -6.25 13.08
CA ILE A 217 3.69 -7.20 14.06
C ILE A 217 2.75 -8.38 14.15
N TYR A 218 3.28 -9.55 13.86
CA TYR A 218 2.68 -10.82 14.23
C TYR A 218 3.31 -11.26 15.55
N GLU A 219 2.50 -11.52 16.56
CA GLU A 219 2.94 -12.04 17.87
C GLU A 219 2.30 -13.41 18.12
N ILE A 220 3.10 -14.43 18.40
CA ILE A 220 2.57 -15.71 18.90
C ILE A 220 2.39 -15.56 20.41
N GLU A 221 1.12 -15.46 20.81
CA GLU A 221 0.70 -15.15 22.18
C GLU A 221 0.81 -16.36 23.08
N ASP A 222 0.31 -17.51 22.61
CA ASP A 222 0.36 -18.77 23.33
C ASP A 222 0.28 -19.96 22.35
N PHE A 223 0.81 -21.10 22.78
CA PHE A 223 0.55 -22.38 22.12
C PHE A 223 0.85 -23.53 23.07
N ILE A 224 0.28 -24.71 22.82
CA ILE A 224 0.45 -25.89 23.69
C ILE A 224 1.33 -26.92 22.98
N PHE A 225 2.40 -27.33 23.65
CA PHE A 225 3.31 -28.39 23.22
C PHE A 225 3.57 -29.35 24.38
N GLU A 226 3.33 -30.65 24.17
CA GLU A 226 3.50 -31.70 25.19
C GLU A 226 2.82 -31.37 26.54
N GLY A 227 1.62 -30.79 26.50
CA GLY A 227 0.84 -30.43 27.70
C GLY A 227 1.32 -29.18 28.45
N LEU A 228 2.39 -28.52 27.99
CA LEU A 228 2.86 -27.24 28.52
C LEU A 228 2.48 -26.10 27.57
N SER A 229 1.93 -25.00 28.10
CA SER A 229 1.67 -23.80 27.28
C SER A 229 2.87 -22.86 27.25
N LEU A 230 3.03 -22.11 26.17
CA LEU A 230 4.06 -21.08 26.02
C LEU A 230 3.97 -20.05 27.17
N LYS A 231 2.76 -19.61 27.56
CA LYS A 231 2.58 -18.69 28.69
C LYS A 231 3.08 -19.29 30.01
N LYS A 232 2.74 -20.56 30.29
CA LYS A 232 3.21 -21.25 31.50
C LYS A 232 4.73 -21.44 31.45
N TRP A 233 5.28 -21.85 30.31
CA TRP A 233 6.71 -21.98 30.09
C TRP A 233 7.45 -20.67 30.35
N LYS A 234 7.01 -19.55 29.73
CA LYS A 234 7.62 -18.22 29.91
C LYS A 234 7.73 -17.86 31.39
N ARG A 235 6.65 -18.06 32.14
CA ARG A 235 6.59 -17.79 33.59
C ARG A 235 7.53 -18.69 34.39
N GLU A 236 7.53 -20.00 34.12
CA GLU A 236 8.34 -20.96 34.87
C GLU A 236 9.84 -20.87 34.56
N VAL A 237 10.22 -20.54 33.32
CA VAL A 237 11.62 -20.27 32.96
C VAL A 237 12.13 -19.04 33.69
N LEU A 238 11.40 -17.92 33.65
CA LEU A 238 11.84 -16.68 34.29
C LEU A 238 11.87 -16.77 35.81
N LYS A 239 11.09 -17.67 36.44
CA LYS A 239 11.21 -17.94 37.89
C LYS A 239 12.55 -18.58 38.28
N LYS A 240 13.17 -19.32 37.37
CA LYS A 240 14.35 -20.17 37.66
C LYS A 240 15.63 -19.67 37.00
N LYS A 241 15.50 -18.89 35.93
CA LYS A 241 16.58 -18.50 35.04
C LYS A 241 16.39 -17.08 34.52
N SER A 242 17.49 -16.53 34.04
CA SER A 242 17.51 -15.31 33.24
C SER A 242 17.80 -15.65 31.78
N LEU A 243 17.49 -14.72 30.88
CA LEU A 243 17.66 -14.91 29.44
C LEU A 243 18.64 -13.89 28.88
N LEU A 244 19.57 -14.38 28.06
CA LEU A 244 20.41 -13.55 27.21
C LEU A 244 19.98 -13.73 25.76
N LEU A 245 19.53 -12.63 25.18
CA LEU A 245 19.11 -12.51 23.79
C LEU A 245 20.27 -11.93 22.99
N VAL A 246 20.89 -12.74 22.13
CA VAL A 246 22.04 -12.33 21.30
C VAL A 246 21.55 -12.09 19.89
N SER A 247 21.83 -10.91 19.32
CA SER A 247 21.41 -10.53 17.98
C SER A 247 22.53 -9.89 17.15
N ALA A 248 22.71 -10.39 15.93
CA ALA A 248 23.56 -9.84 14.88
C ALA A 248 22.79 -9.85 13.53
N LYS A 249 23.32 -9.21 12.47
CA LYS A 249 22.63 -9.05 11.18
C LYS A 249 22.02 -10.34 10.62
N ASP A 250 22.72 -11.46 10.74
CA ASP A 250 22.32 -12.74 10.11
C ASP A 250 21.92 -13.82 11.12
N PHE A 251 21.94 -13.53 12.43
CA PHE A 251 21.62 -14.55 13.43
C PHE A 251 21.07 -14.01 14.73
N GLU A 252 20.26 -14.86 15.37
CA GLU A 252 19.74 -14.65 16.71
C GLU A 252 19.86 -15.92 17.54
N LYS A 253 20.27 -15.77 18.80
CA LYS A 253 20.43 -16.86 19.76
C LYS A 253 19.81 -16.49 21.10
N VAL A 254 19.28 -17.50 21.77
CA VAL A 254 18.76 -17.43 23.12
C VAL A 254 19.63 -18.28 24.00
N ILE A 255 20.19 -17.69 25.06
CA ILE A 255 21.02 -18.36 26.05
C ILE A 255 20.32 -18.24 27.40
N TYR A 256 20.19 -19.35 28.11
CA TYR A 256 19.66 -19.37 29.46
C TYR A 256 20.81 -19.20 30.46
N ILE A 257 20.64 -18.26 31.38
CA ILE A 257 21.55 -17.96 32.49
C ILE A 257 20.93 -18.53 33.76
N ASN A 258 21.66 -19.38 34.49
CA ASN A 258 21.18 -19.92 35.77
C ASN A 258 21.18 -18.82 36.85
N ASP A 259 20.35 -18.98 37.86
CA ASP A 259 20.35 -18.06 39.01
C ASP A 259 21.74 -18.01 39.67
N GLY A 260 22.26 -16.80 39.86
CA GLY A 260 23.60 -16.56 40.37
C GLY A 260 24.75 -16.64 39.33
N GLU A 261 24.49 -17.09 38.09
CA GLU A 261 25.48 -17.15 37.01
C GLU A 261 25.69 -15.74 36.39
N SER A 262 26.93 -15.41 36.04
CA SER A 262 27.26 -14.15 35.35
C SER A 262 27.14 -14.29 33.83
N LEU A 263 27.07 -13.16 33.10
CA LEU A 263 27.07 -13.17 31.62
C LEU A 263 28.34 -13.80 31.06
N LEU A 264 29.49 -13.51 31.69
CA LEU A 264 30.79 -14.06 31.32
C LEU A 264 30.76 -15.59 31.34
N ASN A 265 30.29 -16.17 32.45
CA ASN A 265 30.22 -17.62 32.63
C ASN A 265 29.20 -18.25 31.69
N ALA A 266 28.03 -17.63 31.53
CA ALA A 266 26.98 -18.12 30.64
C ALA A 266 27.44 -18.14 29.18
N LEU A 267 28.13 -17.10 28.70
CA LEU A 267 28.69 -17.03 27.34
C LEU A 267 29.82 -18.03 27.15
N GLY A 268 30.79 -18.10 28.08
CA GLY A 268 31.90 -19.05 28.00
C GLY A 268 31.45 -20.52 28.03
N ARG A 269 30.31 -20.81 28.67
CA ARG A 269 29.72 -22.15 28.69
C ARG A 269 29.14 -22.58 27.34
N VAL A 270 28.63 -21.64 26.54
CA VAL A 270 27.88 -21.96 25.31
C VAL A 270 28.62 -21.63 24.02
N ASP A 271 29.68 -20.83 24.10
CA ASP A 271 30.48 -20.41 22.95
C ASP A 271 31.98 -20.47 23.26
N SER A 272 32.66 -21.43 22.66
CA SER A 272 34.11 -21.60 22.79
C SER A 272 34.92 -20.49 22.12
N SER A 273 34.29 -19.69 21.25
CA SER A 273 34.93 -18.56 20.57
C SER A 273 34.78 -17.23 21.31
N PHE A 274 34.16 -17.25 22.48
CA PHE A 274 33.88 -16.06 23.27
C PHE A 274 35.19 -15.40 23.75
N GLU A 275 35.33 -14.11 23.45
CA GLU A 275 36.46 -13.30 23.89
C GLU A 275 35.95 -11.99 24.50
N SER A 276 36.51 -11.60 25.65
CA SER A 276 36.23 -10.33 26.31
C SER A 276 37.53 -9.55 26.58
N SER A 277 37.42 -8.23 26.73
CA SER A 277 38.54 -7.38 27.11
C SER A 277 38.75 -7.37 28.62
N ILE A 278 39.94 -6.94 29.06
CA ILE A 278 40.28 -6.72 30.47
C ILE A 278 39.29 -5.73 31.12
N ASN A 279 38.73 -4.82 30.34
CA ASN A 279 37.77 -3.81 30.80
C ASN A 279 36.31 -4.30 30.80
N GLY A 280 36.06 -5.60 30.56
CA GLY A 280 34.71 -6.18 30.60
C GLY A 280 33.88 -5.96 29.34
N ASN A 281 34.48 -5.55 28.21
CA ASN A 281 33.76 -5.43 26.94
C ASN A 281 33.81 -6.74 26.15
N VAL A 282 32.70 -7.10 25.51
CA VAL A 282 32.63 -8.27 24.63
C VAL A 282 33.33 -7.94 23.31
N LYS A 283 34.34 -8.73 22.93
CA LYS A 283 35.06 -8.58 21.65
C LYS A 283 34.51 -9.49 20.57
N LYS A 284 34.16 -10.72 20.94
CA LYS A 284 33.76 -11.77 20.01
C LYS A 284 32.79 -12.73 20.65
N VAL A 285 31.71 -13.05 19.94
CA VAL A 285 30.68 -14.03 20.33
C VAL A 285 30.19 -14.74 19.07
N PHE A 286 30.02 -16.05 19.13
CA PHE A 286 29.64 -16.95 18.03
C PHE A 286 30.46 -16.69 16.77
N ALA A 287 31.79 -16.64 16.94
CA ALA A 287 32.80 -16.34 15.93
C ALA A 287 32.67 -14.96 15.24
N LYS A 288 31.79 -14.07 15.73
CA LYS A 288 31.62 -12.71 15.21
C LYS A 288 32.32 -11.68 16.10
N SER A 289 33.34 -11.03 15.56
CA SER A 289 34.04 -9.92 16.20
C SER A 289 33.34 -8.59 15.90
N GLY A 290 33.36 -7.65 16.86
CA GLY A 290 32.91 -6.27 16.62
C GLY A 290 32.51 -5.52 17.89
N ASP A 291 31.77 -4.41 17.74
CA ASP A 291 31.31 -3.57 18.84
C ASP A 291 30.02 -4.15 19.44
N TRP A 292 30.16 -5.05 20.41
CA TRP A 292 29.04 -5.66 21.10
C TRP A 292 28.56 -4.78 22.26
N LYS A 293 27.27 -4.44 22.25
CA LYS A 293 26.60 -3.65 23.30
C LYS A 293 25.72 -4.53 24.17
N ILE A 294 25.81 -4.33 25.48
CA ILE A 294 25.01 -5.04 26.48
C ILE A 294 23.80 -4.15 26.84
N ILE A 295 22.61 -4.75 26.91
CA ILE A 295 21.36 -4.07 27.27
C ILE A 295 20.78 -4.74 28.53
N GLY A 296 20.45 -3.95 29.55
CA GLY A 296 19.81 -4.45 30.78
C GLY A 296 20.75 -5.08 31.80
N SER A 297 22.07 -4.88 31.65
CA SER A 297 23.10 -5.23 32.63
C SER A 297 24.24 -4.21 32.62
N GLN A 298 24.93 -4.03 33.73
CA GLN A 298 26.04 -3.06 33.86
C GLN A 298 27.41 -3.66 33.55
N ASN A 299 27.63 -4.96 33.82
CA ASN A 299 28.92 -5.61 33.57
C ASN A 299 28.77 -7.12 33.29
N LEU A 300 29.79 -7.74 32.68
CA LEU A 300 29.80 -9.16 32.33
C LEU A 300 29.97 -10.09 33.55
N VAL A 301 30.64 -9.61 34.58
CA VAL A 301 31.05 -10.42 35.75
C VAL A 301 29.98 -10.43 36.86
N GLU A 302 29.01 -9.52 36.78
CA GLU A 302 27.94 -9.40 37.77
C GLU A 302 27.10 -10.68 37.79
N SER A 303 26.85 -11.19 39.00
CA SER A 303 25.96 -12.33 39.23
C SER A 303 24.50 -11.90 39.01
N LEU A 304 23.77 -12.66 38.20
CA LEU A 304 22.41 -12.31 37.82
C LEU A 304 21.38 -13.15 38.57
N SER A 305 20.44 -12.48 39.23
CA SER A 305 19.24 -13.13 39.74
C SER A 305 18.37 -13.64 38.59
N ALA A 306 17.59 -14.69 38.82
CA ALA A 306 16.55 -15.16 37.91
C ALA A 306 15.55 -14.05 37.51
N GLY A 307 14.90 -14.23 36.37
CA GLY A 307 13.82 -13.36 35.88
C GLY A 307 14.27 -12.15 35.05
N LYS A 308 15.58 -11.94 34.89
CA LYS A 308 16.11 -10.86 34.04
C LYS A 308 16.15 -11.29 32.57
N VAL A 309 15.83 -10.36 31.68
CA VAL A 309 16.01 -10.50 30.22
C VAL A 309 17.02 -9.45 29.76
N ILE A 310 18.14 -9.92 29.22
CA ILE A 310 19.32 -9.14 28.89
C ILE A 310 19.57 -9.27 27.40
N GLY A 311 20.06 -8.20 26.77
CA GLY A 311 20.41 -8.17 25.36
C GLY A 311 21.91 -8.09 25.13
N LEU A 312 22.38 -8.72 24.07
CA LEU A 312 23.72 -8.55 23.53
C LEU A 312 23.61 -8.31 22.01
N PHE A 313 23.90 -7.08 21.60
CA PHE A 313 23.68 -6.60 20.24
C PHE A 313 25.00 -6.27 19.56
N LEU A 314 25.24 -6.85 18.39
CA LEU A 314 26.37 -6.45 17.55
C LEU A 314 26.00 -5.17 16.81
N ASN A 315 26.69 -4.09 17.17
CA ASN A 315 26.52 -2.78 16.56
C ASN A 315 27.24 -2.73 15.22
N ASP A 316 26.52 -3.02 14.15
CA ASP A 316 26.98 -2.83 12.80
C ASP A 316 26.74 -1.36 12.42
N GLN A 317 27.79 -0.57 12.23
CA GLN A 317 27.63 0.77 11.64
C GLN A 317 26.98 0.62 10.26
N SER A 318 25.97 1.46 9.98
CA SER A 318 25.16 1.53 8.75
C SER A 318 23.87 0.69 8.73
N GLU A 319 22.83 1.30 9.27
CA GLU A 319 21.51 1.48 8.63
C GLU A 319 20.78 2.43 9.59
N GLU A 320 20.25 3.58 9.19
CA GLU A 320 19.41 4.34 10.12
C GLU A 320 18.12 3.54 10.39
N LEU A 321 17.61 3.56 11.62
CA LEU A 321 16.28 3.01 11.89
C LEU A 321 15.27 3.75 10.99
N PRO A 322 14.40 3.03 10.26
CA PRO A 322 13.43 3.68 9.39
C PRO A 322 12.52 4.56 10.25
N LYS A 323 12.54 5.88 10.07
CA LYS A 323 11.68 6.78 10.86
C LYS A 323 10.23 6.65 10.38
N THR A 324 9.29 6.75 11.33
CA THR A 324 7.87 6.93 10.97
C THR A 324 7.73 8.27 10.27
N LYS A 325 7.00 8.26 9.15
CA LYS A 325 6.84 9.41 8.27
C LYS A 325 5.53 10.14 8.53
N THR A 326 5.57 11.47 8.47
CA THR A 326 4.36 12.32 8.54
C THR A 326 3.69 12.36 7.17
N ILE A 327 2.36 12.29 7.14
CA ILE A 327 1.58 12.42 5.90
C ILE A 327 1.06 13.84 5.75
N LEU A 328 1.32 14.45 4.60
CA LEU A 328 0.59 15.61 4.09
C LEU A 328 -0.28 15.17 2.92
N GLN A 329 -1.52 15.66 2.88
CA GLN A 329 -2.45 15.42 1.79
C GLN A 329 -2.73 16.74 1.06
N MET A 330 -2.74 16.68 -0.27
CA MET A 330 -3.08 17.78 -1.17
C MET A 330 -4.00 17.28 -2.29
N THR A 331 -4.89 18.13 -2.80
CA THR A 331 -5.92 17.72 -3.77
C THR A 331 -6.00 18.71 -4.92
N GLU A 332 -6.15 18.20 -6.13
CA GLU A 332 -6.28 18.97 -7.38
C GLU A 332 -5.15 19.97 -7.66
N GLU A 333 -3.92 19.64 -7.28
CA GLU A 333 -2.75 20.52 -7.44
C GLU A 333 -2.05 20.31 -8.80
N GLU A 334 -1.60 21.38 -9.43
CA GLU A 334 -0.68 21.29 -10.59
C GLU A 334 0.78 21.30 -10.16
N ILE A 335 1.08 21.96 -9.04
CA ILE A 335 2.41 22.08 -8.47
C ILE A 335 2.34 21.72 -6.99
N VAL A 336 3.11 20.72 -6.58
CA VAL A 336 3.25 20.30 -5.18
C VAL A 336 4.66 20.61 -4.71
N SER A 337 4.80 21.44 -3.67
CA SER A 337 6.09 21.82 -3.10
C SER A 337 6.18 21.45 -1.62
N PHE A 338 7.32 20.91 -1.20
CA PHE A 338 7.59 20.57 0.20
C PHE A 338 9.08 20.64 0.54
N ILE A 339 9.38 20.65 1.84
CA ILE A 339 10.75 20.74 2.36
C ILE A 339 11.20 19.36 2.85
N GLN A 340 12.33 18.88 2.33
CA GLN A 340 12.98 17.64 2.75
C GLN A 340 14.22 17.94 3.61
N ASN A 341 14.39 17.27 4.75
CA ASN A 341 15.63 17.33 5.53
C ASN A 341 16.71 16.39 4.95
N LYS A 342 17.98 16.70 5.20
CA LYS A 342 19.15 16.01 4.64
C LYS A 342 19.14 14.47 4.72
N ASN A 343 18.78 13.93 5.88
CA ASN A 343 18.87 12.49 6.15
C ASN A 343 17.55 11.73 5.95
N ASP A 344 16.46 12.43 5.66
CA ASP A 344 15.14 11.82 5.55
C ASP A 344 14.84 11.52 4.08
N SER A 345 14.14 10.42 3.79
CA SER A 345 13.58 10.15 2.46
C SER A 345 12.13 10.62 2.39
N ALA A 346 11.66 11.06 1.24
CA ALA A 346 10.26 11.42 1.03
C ALA A 346 9.62 10.49 -0.01
N ASN A 347 8.41 10.03 0.23
CA ASN A 347 7.59 9.28 -0.73
C ASN A 347 6.41 10.15 -1.13
N VAL A 348 6.20 10.34 -2.43
CA VAL A 348 5.11 11.16 -2.96
C VAL A 348 4.20 10.28 -3.81
N PHE A 349 3.06 9.89 -3.24
CA PHE A 349 2.03 9.11 -3.92
C PHE A 349 1.09 10.07 -4.64
N ILE A 350 0.98 9.94 -5.95
CA ILE A 350 0.25 10.85 -6.83
C ILE A 350 -0.82 10.05 -7.57
N GLN A 351 -2.06 10.53 -7.48
CA GLN A 351 -3.18 10.12 -8.31
C GLN A 351 -3.52 11.25 -9.28
N GLY A 352 -3.56 10.93 -10.57
CA GLY A 352 -3.76 11.89 -11.63
C GLY A 352 -5.22 12.11 -12.03
N ASN A 353 -5.64 13.37 -12.11
CA ASN A 353 -6.93 13.80 -12.64
C ASN A 353 -6.71 14.70 -13.86
N ALA A 354 -7.56 14.60 -14.88
CA ALA A 354 -7.50 15.48 -16.02
C ALA A 354 -8.88 15.92 -16.51
N THR A 355 -8.88 17.08 -17.15
CA THR A 355 -10.02 17.64 -17.87
C THR A 355 -9.61 17.82 -19.33
N GLU A 356 -10.29 17.12 -20.24
CA GLU A 356 -10.09 17.24 -21.67
C GLU A 356 -11.11 18.23 -22.26
N TYR A 357 -10.61 19.24 -22.96
CA TYR A 357 -11.38 20.23 -23.69
C TYR A 357 -11.28 19.93 -25.19
N LYS A 358 -12.38 19.45 -25.79
CA LYS A 358 -12.39 18.99 -27.19
C LYS A 358 -13.42 19.73 -28.02
N VAL A 359 -13.04 20.07 -29.25
CA VAL A 359 -13.99 20.66 -30.21
C VAL A 359 -14.91 19.58 -30.76
N VAL A 360 -16.20 19.69 -30.44
CA VAL A 360 -17.26 18.89 -31.05
C VAL A 360 -17.83 19.65 -32.24
N LYS A 361 -18.00 18.95 -33.36
CA LYS A 361 -18.46 19.50 -34.63
C LYS A 361 -19.77 18.84 -35.01
N TRP A 362 -20.74 19.62 -35.46
CA TRP A 362 -21.97 19.11 -36.03
C TRP A 362 -22.47 20.00 -37.16
N ASN A 363 -23.35 19.46 -37.99
CA ASN A 363 -23.95 20.17 -39.10
C ASN A 363 -25.40 20.50 -38.74
N GLU A 364 -25.80 21.73 -39.00
CA GLU A 364 -27.20 22.17 -38.88
C GLU A 364 -27.71 22.59 -40.25
N LEU A 365 -28.91 22.14 -40.61
CA LEU A 365 -29.58 22.60 -41.82
C LEU A 365 -30.29 23.92 -41.54
N HIS A 366 -29.81 24.99 -42.18
CA HIS A 366 -30.45 26.30 -42.13
C HIS A 366 -31.24 26.57 -43.41
N PRO A 367 -32.50 27.04 -43.31
CA PRO A 367 -33.32 27.36 -44.48
C PRO A 367 -32.72 28.56 -45.25
N VAL A 368 -32.65 28.43 -46.58
CA VAL A 368 -32.21 29.50 -47.48
C VAL A 368 -33.42 30.30 -47.91
N TYR A 369 -33.46 31.56 -47.49
CA TYR A 369 -34.47 32.52 -47.89
C TYR A 369 -34.06 33.18 -49.19
N ARG A 370 -35.05 33.59 -49.98
CA ARG A 370 -34.81 34.23 -51.27
C ARG A 370 -35.67 35.46 -51.37
N THR A 371 -35.07 36.52 -51.89
CA THR A 371 -35.75 37.79 -52.15
C THR A 371 -35.66 38.09 -53.62
N GLU A 372 -36.75 38.61 -54.15
CA GLU A 372 -36.81 39.09 -55.52
C GLU A 372 -37.05 40.60 -55.50
N GLU A 373 -36.11 41.32 -56.12
CA GLU A 373 -36.22 42.74 -56.40
C GLU A 373 -36.39 42.94 -57.91
N VAL A 374 -37.44 43.66 -58.29
CA VAL A 374 -37.71 43.99 -59.70
C VAL A 374 -37.59 45.50 -59.88
N HIS A 375 -36.68 45.90 -60.76
CA HIS A 375 -36.40 47.29 -61.12
C HIS A 375 -36.86 47.53 -62.55
N CYS A 376 -37.85 48.39 -62.76
CA CYS A 376 -38.26 48.82 -64.10
C CYS A 376 -37.56 50.14 -64.47
N ASN A 377 -36.79 50.19 -65.57
CA ASN A 377 -36.17 51.45 -66.01
C ASN A 377 -36.88 52.05 -67.23
N ILE A 378 -37.96 52.82 -67.05
CA ILE A 378 -38.61 53.47 -68.20
C ILE A 378 -38.97 54.91 -67.84
N ARG A 379 -38.03 55.87 -67.93
CA ARG A 379 -38.23 57.34 -68.03
C ARG A 379 -39.29 58.07 -67.14
N SER A 380 -40.04 57.41 -66.26
CA SER A 380 -41.21 57.92 -65.54
C SER A 380 -41.62 56.93 -64.43
N GLY A 381 -41.41 57.27 -63.16
CA GLY A 381 -41.95 56.53 -62.02
C GLY A 381 -41.23 55.21 -61.68
N VAL A 382 -40.31 55.27 -60.73
CA VAL A 382 -39.56 54.11 -60.21
C VAL A 382 -40.52 53.14 -59.51
N CYS A 383 -40.65 51.92 -60.05
CA CYS A 383 -41.28 50.81 -59.35
C CYS A 383 -40.17 49.88 -58.84
N MET A 384 -40.03 49.77 -57.52
CA MET A 384 -39.27 48.71 -56.85
C MET A 384 -40.27 47.83 -56.13
N THR A 385 -40.41 46.59 -56.58
CA THR A 385 -41.17 45.58 -55.83
C THR A 385 -40.19 44.63 -55.15
N TYR A 386 -40.34 44.48 -53.85
CA TYR A 386 -39.62 43.51 -53.04
C TYR A 386 -40.60 42.44 -52.57
N ARG A 387 -40.26 41.17 -52.79
CA ARG A 387 -41.00 40.06 -52.19
C ARG A 387 -40.08 38.96 -51.70
N GLU A 388 -40.40 38.39 -50.55
CA GLU A 388 -39.82 37.14 -50.09
C GLU A 388 -40.45 35.97 -50.85
N LEU A 389 -39.62 35.09 -51.40
CA LEU A 389 -40.04 33.88 -52.09
C LEU A 389 -40.03 32.69 -51.10
N PRO A 390 -40.83 31.63 -51.35
CA PRO A 390 -40.84 30.44 -50.49
C PRO A 390 -39.46 29.77 -50.40
N VAL A 391 -39.16 29.22 -49.22
CA VAL A 391 -37.94 28.45 -48.94
C VAL A 391 -37.98 27.15 -49.73
N GLU A 392 -37.06 27.00 -50.70
CA GLU A 392 -36.99 25.80 -51.56
C GLU A 392 -35.84 24.86 -51.20
N ARG A 393 -34.87 25.32 -50.40
CA ARG A 393 -33.70 24.55 -50.03
C ARG A 393 -33.11 24.99 -48.70
N SER A 394 -32.37 24.10 -48.07
CA SER A 394 -31.55 24.38 -46.89
C SER A 394 -30.06 24.36 -47.25
N CYS A 395 -29.24 24.90 -46.35
CA CYS A 395 -27.80 24.85 -46.40
C CYS A 395 -27.24 24.23 -45.13
N ASP A 396 -26.19 23.42 -45.28
CA ASP A 396 -25.40 22.97 -44.15
C ASP A 396 -24.60 24.15 -43.56
N VAL A 397 -24.73 24.31 -42.25
CA VAL A 397 -23.91 25.20 -41.43
C VAL A 397 -23.03 24.34 -40.53
N TYR A 398 -21.73 24.63 -40.52
CA TYR A 398 -20.78 23.94 -39.65
C TYR A 398 -20.74 24.61 -38.29
N ARG A 399 -21.31 23.95 -37.29
CA ARG A 399 -21.26 24.37 -35.88
C ARG A 399 -20.14 23.67 -35.14
N ARG A 400 -19.56 24.41 -34.21
CA ARG A 400 -18.44 23.95 -33.38
C ARG A 400 -18.59 24.54 -31.99
N ARG A 401 -18.35 23.73 -30.97
CA ARG A 401 -18.25 24.15 -29.56
C ARG A 401 -17.17 23.34 -28.85
N VAL A 402 -16.64 23.88 -27.77
CA VAL A 402 -15.78 23.10 -26.87
C VAL A 402 -16.67 22.38 -25.87
N GLU A 403 -16.44 21.07 -25.73
CA GLU A 403 -17.00 20.27 -24.66
C GLU A 403 -15.88 19.89 -23.68
N GLU A 404 -16.25 19.82 -22.41
CA GLU A 404 -15.38 19.46 -21.30
C GLU A 404 -15.67 18.01 -20.89
N TYR A 405 -14.62 17.21 -20.74
CA TYR A 405 -14.71 15.82 -20.28
C TYR A 405 -13.72 15.60 -19.14
N GLN A 406 -14.24 15.32 -17.95
CA GLN A 406 -13.42 14.90 -16.82
C GLN A 406 -13.00 13.43 -16.98
N MET A 407 -11.72 13.15 -16.75
CA MET A 407 -11.15 11.82 -16.82
C MET A 407 -10.07 11.60 -15.76
N THR A 408 -10.06 10.42 -15.15
CA THR A 408 -8.89 9.90 -14.44
C THR A 408 -7.98 9.24 -15.48
N TYR A 409 -6.68 9.58 -15.49
CA TYR A 409 -5.74 9.00 -16.44
C TYR A 409 -4.80 8.00 -15.77
N ASP A 410 -4.33 7.02 -16.55
CA ASP A 410 -3.27 6.13 -16.10
C ASP A 410 -1.94 6.90 -16.03
N ALA A 411 -1.32 6.92 -14.84
CA ALA A 411 -0.05 7.57 -14.59
C ALA A 411 1.07 7.06 -15.51
N SER A 412 0.98 5.82 -16.00
CA SER A 412 1.93 5.24 -16.95
C SER A 412 1.96 5.97 -18.31
N LEU A 413 0.80 6.46 -18.76
CA LEU A 413 0.64 7.10 -20.08
C LEU A 413 1.15 8.54 -20.13
N VAL A 414 1.30 9.18 -18.97
CA VAL A 414 1.71 10.59 -18.87
C VAL A 414 2.98 10.77 -18.04
N ILE A 415 3.78 9.72 -17.90
CA ILE A 415 5.00 9.75 -17.09
C ILE A 415 5.96 10.87 -17.52
N ASP A 416 6.01 11.15 -18.82
CA ASP A 416 6.88 12.18 -19.40
C ASP A 416 6.34 13.61 -19.20
N MET A 417 5.17 13.77 -18.56
CA MET A 417 4.59 15.07 -18.21
C MET A 417 4.95 15.54 -16.79
N TYR A 418 5.46 14.65 -15.93
CA TYR A 418 5.90 15.04 -14.59
C TYR A 418 7.29 15.68 -14.63
N ARG A 419 7.45 16.76 -13.88
CA ARG A 419 8.70 17.49 -13.70
C ARG A 419 9.00 17.60 -12.20
N ILE A 420 10.22 17.26 -11.81
CA ILE A 420 10.70 17.36 -10.44
C ILE A 420 11.78 18.42 -10.40
N ARG A 421 11.53 19.52 -9.68
CA ARG A 421 12.51 20.58 -9.45
C ARG A 421 13.15 20.41 -8.07
N ILE A 422 14.47 20.35 -8.05
CA ILE A 422 15.28 20.28 -6.83
C ILE A 422 16.33 21.39 -6.91
N GLY A 423 16.17 22.41 -6.05
CA GLY A 423 16.94 23.65 -6.16
C GLY A 423 16.62 24.38 -7.47
N GLU A 424 17.63 24.62 -8.29
CA GLU A 424 17.53 25.34 -9.56
C GLU A 424 17.37 24.43 -10.78
N ARG A 425 17.42 23.10 -10.60
CA ARG A 425 17.36 22.15 -11.71
C ARG A 425 16.02 21.43 -11.74
N THR A 426 15.49 21.25 -12.94
CA THR A 426 14.27 20.51 -13.22
C THR A 426 14.60 19.24 -13.97
N TYR A 427 14.02 18.13 -13.53
CA TYR A 427 14.25 16.79 -14.06
C TYR A 427 12.93 16.18 -14.52
N SER A 428 12.93 15.43 -15.61
CA SER A 428 11.89 14.42 -15.85
C SER A 428 12.03 13.26 -14.84
N LEU A 429 11.00 12.44 -14.67
CA LEU A 429 11.07 11.25 -13.79
C LEU A 429 12.20 10.29 -14.18
N LYS A 430 12.42 10.10 -15.48
CA LYS A 430 13.50 9.26 -16.01
C LYS A 430 14.87 9.81 -15.68
N GLU A 431 15.08 11.12 -15.82
CA GLU A 431 16.33 11.79 -15.46
C GLU A 431 16.56 11.77 -13.95
N PHE A 432 15.53 12.03 -13.15
CA PHE A 432 15.57 11.98 -11.69
C PHE A 432 16.09 10.63 -11.18
N LYS A 433 15.59 9.52 -11.75
CA LYS A 433 16.10 8.17 -11.48
C LYS A 433 17.54 7.96 -11.98
N LYS A 434 17.85 8.41 -13.19
CA LYS A 434 19.19 8.28 -13.79
C LYS A 434 20.28 8.97 -12.95
N GLU A 435 19.96 10.14 -12.41
CA GLU A 435 20.84 10.94 -11.53
C GLU A 435 20.93 10.38 -10.10
N LYS A 436 20.26 9.26 -9.80
CA LYS A 436 20.21 8.62 -8.47
C LYS A 436 19.71 9.55 -7.36
N LEU A 437 18.84 10.49 -7.71
CA LEU A 437 18.19 11.39 -6.75
C LEU A 437 17.00 10.72 -6.06
N GLY A 438 16.50 9.64 -6.65
CA GLY A 438 15.40 8.84 -6.15
C GLY A 438 15.00 7.73 -7.13
N ASP A 439 13.85 7.12 -6.89
CA ASP A 439 13.21 6.14 -7.77
C ASP A 439 11.71 6.48 -7.94
N PHE A 440 11.03 5.78 -8.84
CA PHE A 440 9.59 5.84 -8.95
C PHE A 440 8.98 4.47 -9.23
N TYR A 441 7.79 4.26 -8.68
CA TYR A 441 7.01 3.03 -8.81
C TYR A 441 5.63 3.35 -9.37
N LEU A 442 5.14 2.49 -10.27
CA LEU A 442 3.84 2.65 -10.91
C LEU A 442 2.90 1.53 -10.47
N ALA A 443 1.67 1.89 -10.18
CA ALA A 443 0.54 0.98 -10.05
C ALA A 443 -0.67 1.59 -10.80
N GLU A 444 -1.75 0.83 -10.99
CA GLU A 444 -2.91 1.27 -11.77
C GLU A 444 -3.46 2.62 -11.26
N GLY A 445 -3.27 3.68 -12.03
CA GLY A 445 -3.71 5.04 -11.71
C GLY A 445 -2.89 5.78 -10.64
N ILE A 446 -1.81 5.20 -10.11
CA ILE A 446 -0.99 5.77 -9.02
C ILE A 446 0.50 5.74 -9.39
N ILE A 447 1.22 6.82 -9.11
CA ILE A 447 2.69 6.86 -9.12
C ILE A 447 3.22 7.20 -7.72
N ASN A 448 4.21 6.45 -7.25
CA ASN A 448 4.99 6.82 -6.07
C ASN A 448 6.37 7.31 -6.51
N VAL A 449 6.71 8.55 -6.17
CA VAL A 449 8.05 9.11 -6.35
C VAL A 449 8.79 9.03 -5.02
N GLU A 450 9.76 8.14 -4.92
CA GLU A 450 10.67 8.04 -3.77
C GLU A 450 11.85 8.97 -3.99
N ILE A 451 12.04 9.92 -3.09
CA ILE A 451 13.14 10.88 -3.10
C ILE A 451 14.12 10.51 -1.99
N PHE A 452 15.35 10.18 -2.39
CA PHE A 452 16.38 9.72 -1.46
C PHE A 452 16.93 10.85 -0.57
N PRO A 453 17.53 10.49 0.58
CA PRO A 453 18.33 11.43 1.36
C PRO A 453 19.42 12.08 0.50
N PHE A 454 19.83 13.29 0.86
CA PHE A 454 20.78 14.05 0.04
C PHE A 454 22.06 14.38 0.79
N VAL A 455 23.13 14.58 0.01
CA VAL A 455 24.46 14.91 0.53
C VAL A 455 24.78 16.37 0.19
N GLY A 456 25.43 17.09 1.10
CA GLY A 456 25.78 18.50 0.92
C GLY A 456 25.86 19.26 2.24
N LEU A 457 26.15 20.57 2.17
CA LEU A 457 26.21 21.44 3.35
C LEU A 457 24.82 21.89 3.82
N ALA A 458 23.83 21.91 2.94
CA ALA A 458 22.47 22.30 3.28
C ALA A 458 21.80 21.27 4.22
N HIS A 459 21.09 21.75 5.24
CA HIS A 459 20.32 20.90 6.14
C HIS A 459 18.95 20.51 5.57
N ARG A 460 18.43 21.32 4.64
CA ARG A 460 17.10 21.18 4.03
C ARG A 460 17.14 21.57 2.56
N ARG A 461 16.23 21.01 1.76
CA ARG A 461 16.01 21.41 0.36
C ARG A 461 14.52 21.47 0.05
N VAL A 462 14.15 22.36 -0.88
CA VAL A 462 12.80 22.39 -1.45
C VAL A 462 12.74 21.42 -2.62
N VAL A 463 11.71 20.58 -2.62
CA VAL A 463 11.36 19.72 -3.75
C VAL A 463 10.01 20.19 -4.28
N GLU A 464 9.90 20.29 -5.59
CA GLU A 464 8.68 20.66 -6.27
C GLU A 464 8.38 19.63 -7.36
N ILE A 465 7.15 19.13 -7.41
CA ILE A 465 6.66 18.23 -8.44
C ILE A 465 5.55 18.94 -9.20
N THR A 466 5.70 19.04 -10.51
CA THR A 466 4.74 19.68 -11.42
C THR A 466 4.26 18.67 -12.45
N ILE A 467 2.99 18.76 -12.83
CA ILE A 467 2.48 18.06 -14.01
C ILE A 467 2.18 19.05 -15.14
N LEU A 468 2.60 18.73 -16.36
CA LEU A 468 2.41 19.60 -17.51
C LEU A 468 1.06 19.40 -18.19
N ASP A 469 0.43 20.53 -18.49
CA ASP A 469 -0.78 20.63 -19.31
C ASP A 469 -0.45 20.59 -20.81
N SER A 470 -1.45 20.27 -21.62
CA SER A 470 -1.39 20.35 -23.08
C SER A 470 -2.44 21.29 -23.66
N LEU A 471 -2.83 22.30 -22.88
CA LEU A 471 -3.79 23.33 -23.26
C LEU A 471 -3.22 24.24 -24.35
N LYS A 472 -4.04 24.58 -25.33
CA LYS A 472 -3.71 25.49 -26.43
C LYS A 472 -4.92 26.36 -26.74
N GLU A 473 -4.67 27.64 -26.98
CA GLU A 473 -5.66 28.54 -27.54
C GLU A 473 -5.86 28.22 -29.03
N VAL A 474 -7.12 28.11 -29.43
CA VAL A 474 -7.51 27.90 -30.82
C VAL A 474 -8.69 28.80 -31.16
N ASN A 475 -8.65 29.33 -32.38
CA ASN A 475 -9.77 30.05 -32.93
C ASN A 475 -10.81 29.04 -33.46
N ILE A 476 -12.03 29.10 -32.92
CA ILE A 476 -13.14 28.26 -33.34
C ILE A 476 -14.06 29.09 -34.21
N ALA A 477 -14.04 28.80 -35.51
CA ALA A 477 -14.95 29.39 -36.47
C ALA A 477 -16.25 28.57 -36.58
N GLN A 478 -17.35 29.26 -36.83
CA GLN A 478 -18.61 28.69 -37.28
C GLN A 478 -18.92 29.30 -38.64
N ASP A 479 -19.11 28.45 -39.65
CA ASP A 479 -19.09 28.88 -41.05
C ASP A 479 -20.23 28.25 -41.86
N LEU A 480 -20.56 28.90 -42.98
CA LEU A 480 -21.34 28.28 -44.04
C LEU A 480 -20.57 27.07 -44.56
N GLY A 481 -21.23 25.92 -44.71
CA GLY A 481 -20.59 24.74 -45.24
C GLY A 481 -20.34 24.83 -46.75
N ALA A 482 -20.52 23.72 -47.49
CA ALA A 482 -20.51 23.74 -48.95
C ALA A 482 -21.76 24.42 -49.55
N CYS A 483 -22.21 25.52 -48.94
CA CYS A 483 -23.37 26.30 -49.35
C CYS A 483 -22.92 27.56 -50.08
N HIS A 484 -23.27 27.65 -51.36
CA HIS A 484 -23.16 28.89 -52.12
C HIS A 484 -24.53 29.56 -52.18
N LEU A 485 -24.62 30.78 -51.64
CA LEU A 485 -25.79 31.64 -51.79
C LEU A 485 -25.74 32.29 -53.17
N ARG A 486 -26.82 32.18 -53.94
CA ARG A 486 -26.89 32.70 -55.31
C ARG A 486 -27.34 34.15 -55.30
N HIS A 487 -26.71 34.92 -56.18
CA HIS A 487 -27.21 36.20 -56.62
C HIS A 487 -27.40 36.13 -58.14
N ILE A 488 -28.65 36.11 -58.58
CA ILE A 488 -29.02 35.95 -59.98
C ILE A 488 -29.60 37.28 -60.47
N SER A 489 -28.93 37.89 -61.44
CA SER A 489 -29.49 39.01 -62.20
C SER A 489 -30.05 38.47 -63.51
N ARG A 490 -31.35 38.67 -63.75
CA ARG A 490 -32.00 38.36 -65.02
C ARG A 490 -32.44 39.66 -65.70
N GLY A 491 -32.07 39.80 -66.97
CA GLY A 491 -32.68 40.80 -67.84
C GLY A 491 -34.05 40.30 -68.28
N GLY A 492 -35.11 41.06 -68.02
CA GLY A 492 -36.44 40.80 -68.57
C GLY A 492 -36.57 41.36 -69.99
N ASN A 493 -37.68 41.02 -70.68
CA ASN A 493 -38.03 41.69 -71.94
C ASN A 493 -38.31 43.18 -71.66
N GLY A 494 -37.51 44.08 -72.25
CA GLY A 494 -37.55 45.52 -71.99
C GLY A 494 -36.43 46.00 -71.06
N THR A 495 -36.67 47.08 -70.33
CA THR A 495 -35.69 47.73 -69.43
C THR A 495 -35.79 47.24 -67.97
N THR A 496 -36.43 46.10 -67.75
CA THR A 496 -36.68 45.52 -66.43
C THR A 496 -35.51 44.63 -66.02
N ARG A 497 -34.99 44.82 -64.80
CA ARG A 497 -33.98 43.95 -64.19
C ARG A 497 -34.58 43.29 -62.96
N THR A 498 -34.45 41.97 -62.89
CA THR A 498 -34.83 41.19 -61.72
C THR A 498 -33.58 40.68 -61.03
N TYR A 499 -33.47 40.95 -59.74
CA TYR A 499 -32.42 40.45 -58.87
C TYR A 499 -33.03 39.44 -57.91
N ILE A 500 -32.51 38.21 -57.93
CA ILE A 500 -32.84 37.19 -56.94
C ILE A 500 -31.63 37.03 -56.04
N GLN A 501 -31.79 37.32 -54.75
CA GLN A 501 -30.75 37.17 -53.74
C GLN A 501 -31.16 36.11 -52.72
N GLU A 502 -30.30 35.10 -52.55
CA GLU A 502 -30.42 34.11 -51.48
C GLU A 502 -29.68 34.59 -50.22
N TYR A 503 -30.25 34.35 -49.04
CA TYR A 503 -29.65 34.72 -47.75
C TYR A 503 -30.09 33.77 -46.61
N LEU A 504 -29.37 33.80 -45.49
CA LEU A 504 -29.74 33.12 -44.24
C LEU A 504 -30.17 34.15 -43.20
N LYS A 505 -31.38 34.03 -42.65
CA LYS A 505 -31.95 35.00 -41.69
C LYS A 505 -31.36 34.87 -40.27
N SER A 506 -30.88 33.67 -39.90
CA SER A 506 -30.51 33.33 -38.52
C SER A 506 -29.08 32.81 -38.38
N PHE A 507 -28.22 33.05 -39.36
CA PHE A 507 -26.83 32.62 -39.33
C PHE A 507 -25.90 33.67 -39.92
N SER A 508 -24.91 34.07 -39.15
CA SER A 508 -23.75 34.85 -39.57
C SER A 508 -22.49 34.07 -39.19
N PRO A 509 -21.46 34.00 -40.05
CA PRO A 509 -20.18 33.42 -39.64
C PRO A 509 -19.63 34.14 -38.41
N THR A 510 -19.17 33.37 -37.44
CA THR A 510 -18.60 33.89 -36.19
C THR A 510 -17.34 33.12 -35.85
N SER A 511 -16.34 33.79 -35.29
CA SER A 511 -15.19 33.15 -34.68
C SER A 511 -15.01 33.64 -33.24
N PHE A 512 -14.56 32.74 -32.38
CA PHE A 512 -14.20 33.04 -31.00
C PHE A 512 -12.99 32.21 -30.59
N ASP A 513 -12.16 32.77 -29.73
CA ASP A 513 -11.02 32.05 -29.18
C ASP A 513 -11.45 31.18 -28.00
N SER A 514 -10.91 29.97 -27.93
CA SER A 514 -11.19 29.04 -26.84
C SER A 514 -9.97 28.18 -26.55
N ILE A 515 -9.93 27.59 -25.36
CA ILE A 515 -8.88 26.67 -24.96
C ILE A 515 -9.32 25.24 -25.31
N ILE A 516 -8.41 24.48 -25.92
CA ILE A 516 -8.56 23.03 -26.16
C ILE A 516 -7.33 22.29 -25.62
N GLY A 517 -7.46 20.98 -25.43
CA GLY A 517 -6.37 20.13 -24.95
C GLY A 517 -6.69 19.52 -23.59
N THR A 518 -5.65 19.19 -22.82
CA THR A 518 -5.82 18.48 -21.55
C THR A 518 -5.21 19.28 -20.42
N GLN A 519 -6.03 19.64 -19.44
CA GLN A 519 -5.60 20.17 -18.16
C GLN A 519 -5.39 19.00 -17.20
N ARG A 520 -4.29 18.97 -16.46
CA ARG A 520 -3.93 17.89 -15.55
C ARG A 520 -3.73 18.43 -14.13
N ARG A 521 -4.21 17.67 -13.16
CA ARG A 521 -4.13 17.95 -11.73
C ARG A 521 -3.72 16.69 -10.98
N MET A 522 -3.20 16.86 -9.77
CA MET A 522 -2.67 15.81 -8.92
C MET A 522 -3.35 15.82 -7.57
N ASN A 523 -3.83 14.65 -7.13
CA ASN A 523 -4.10 14.39 -5.72
C ASN A 523 -2.88 13.69 -5.14
N VAL A 524 -2.37 14.16 -4.00
CA VAL A 524 -1.05 13.76 -3.50
C VAL A 524 -1.07 13.42 -2.02
N PHE A 525 -0.42 12.31 -1.66
CA PHE A 525 0.05 12.03 -0.31
C PHE A 525 1.57 12.10 -0.25
N ILE A 526 2.10 12.95 0.62
CA ILE A 526 3.53 13.07 0.87
C ILE A 526 3.84 12.44 2.22
N SER A 527 4.72 11.46 2.24
CA SER A 527 5.21 10.76 3.44
C SER A 527 6.70 11.05 3.62
N TYR A 528 7.09 11.81 4.66
CA TYR A 528 8.48 12.18 4.97
C TYR A 528 8.89 11.95 6.42
#